data_AF-A0A6L3SS24-F1
#
_entry.id   AF-A0A6L3SS24-F1
#
_cell.length_a   1.000
_cell.length_b   1.000
_cell.length_c   1.000
_cell.angle_alpha   90.00
_cell.angle_beta   90.00
_cell.angle_gamma   90.00
#
_symmetry.space_group_name_H-M   'P 1'
#
loop_
_entity.id
_entity.type
_entity.pdbx_description
1 polymer ?
#
loop_
_entity_poly.entity_id
_entity_poly.type
_entity_poly.pdbx_seq_one_letter_code
_entity_poly.pdbx_strand_id
1 'polypeptide(L)'
;MSVAAEPCASGVEYLQWVPGKRHFRCEKLSATMSTGDCSARHTAAIAGDERVSACRFCPIGAVHAGKVDPLQAASASAKVKITGHPDQDTRCTRCGRSDLRLIHAGGDICVSCWNRQREWRIGRNSKGTAPKTFRALRSRRAGIVVDGEPCYREVAETQNDAEVLARCIRELPDGLAFHDEVPGVTAWNEQAQRFEYRDRNDPAKVMLELRHEGLIHYVPAKADSLRPGEVVAVPFMPTSRMSVHAAAAWLDMDEDGDGAAVTPEWRPQAIVCSACGVAQVQARTFAGRVECRCPSCGSSSTGTLPRLSSRVLSTAVAAHRPGDRADHNY
;
A
#
# COMPACT_ATOMS: atom_id res chain seq x y z
N MET A 1 38.43 -17.82 26.20
CA MET A 1 37.99 -16.70 25.33
C MET A 1 36.52 -16.92 25.02
N SER A 2 35.63 -16.09 25.58
CA SER A 2 34.19 -16.17 25.34
C SER A 2 33.92 -15.72 23.90
N VAL A 3 33.51 -16.64 23.02
CA VAL A 3 33.09 -16.31 21.66
C VAL A 3 31.78 -15.54 21.77
N ALA A 4 31.78 -14.25 21.41
CA ALA A 4 30.57 -13.44 21.39
C ALA A 4 29.51 -14.14 20.53
N ALA A 5 28.30 -14.32 21.06
CA ALA A 5 27.23 -14.99 20.35
C ALA A 5 26.88 -14.21 19.07
N GLU A 6 26.94 -14.87 17.91
CA GLU A 6 26.56 -14.25 16.64
C GLU A 6 25.09 -13.75 16.71
N PRO A 7 24.80 -12.54 16.24
CA PRO A 7 23.46 -11.96 16.32
C PRO A 7 22.43 -12.79 15.54
N CYS A 8 21.26 -13.03 16.13
CA CYS A 8 20.14 -13.77 15.52
C CYS A 8 18.92 -12.87 15.38
N ALA A 9 18.27 -12.93 14.22
CA ALA A 9 16.99 -12.27 13.99
C ALA A 9 15.85 -13.15 14.53
N SER A 10 14.87 -12.52 15.16
CA SER A 10 13.65 -13.20 15.63
C SER A 10 12.87 -13.77 14.44
N GLY A 11 12.29 -14.96 14.59
CA GLY A 11 11.49 -15.63 13.55
C GLY A 11 12.31 -16.27 12.41
N VAL A 12 13.64 -16.27 12.49
CA VAL A 12 14.51 -16.96 11.53
C VAL A 12 15.04 -18.25 12.14
N GLU A 13 14.88 -19.36 11.42
CA GLU A 13 15.47 -20.64 11.81
C GLU A 13 16.96 -20.67 11.47
N TYR A 14 17.80 -20.96 12.48
CA TYR A 14 19.24 -21.04 12.33
C TYR A 14 19.72 -22.48 12.46
N LEU A 15 20.59 -22.88 11.53
CA LEU A 15 21.23 -24.18 11.49
C LEU A 15 22.74 -24.00 11.62
N GLN A 16 23.41 -24.92 12.30
CA GLN A 16 24.87 -24.93 12.38
C GLN A 16 25.42 -26.07 11.54
N TRP A 17 25.81 -25.76 10.30
CA TRP A 17 26.46 -26.72 9.41
C TRP A 17 27.97 -26.79 9.62
N VAL A 18 28.56 -25.69 10.09
CA VAL A 18 29.99 -25.59 10.41
C VAL A 18 30.12 -25.13 11.87
N PRO A 19 30.97 -25.79 12.69
CA PRO A 19 31.22 -25.36 14.06
C PRO A 19 31.59 -23.88 14.12
N GLY A 20 30.91 -23.14 14.98
CA GLY A 20 31.15 -21.70 15.18
C GLY A 20 30.50 -20.77 14.14
N LYS A 21 29.84 -21.27 13.08
CA LYS A 21 29.12 -20.43 12.10
C LYS A 21 27.64 -20.77 12.02
N ARG A 22 26.77 -19.77 12.16
CA ARG A 22 25.33 -19.94 11.95
C ARG A 22 24.96 -19.72 10.49
N HIS A 23 24.10 -20.59 9.99
CA HIS A 23 23.55 -20.54 8.65
C HIS A 23 22.03 -20.42 8.73
N PHE A 24 21.43 -19.78 7.74
CA PHE A 24 19.98 -19.69 7.61
C PHE A 24 19.60 -19.67 6.13
N ARG A 25 18.34 -19.97 5.85
CA ARG A 25 17.78 -19.87 4.50
C ARG A 25 17.30 -18.44 4.26
N CYS A 26 17.99 -17.70 3.40
CA CYS A 26 17.52 -16.39 2.94
C CYS A 26 16.47 -16.60 1.85
N GLU A 27 15.20 -16.37 2.18
CA GLU A 27 14.10 -16.48 1.22
C GLU A 27 14.26 -15.50 0.05
N LYS A 28 14.66 -14.25 0.35
CA LYS A 28 14.83 -13.18 -0.64
C LYS A 28 15.86 -13.50 -1.72
N LEU A 29 16.93 -14.22 -1.37
CA LEU A 29 17.97 -14.66 -2.30
C LEU A 29 17.81 -16.14 -2.71
N SER A 30 16.81 -16.83 -2.15
CA SER A 30 16.61 -18.27 -2.32
C SER A 30 17.88 -19.10 -2.09
N ALA A 31 18.69 -18.71 -1.11
CA ALA A 31 20.00 -19.28 -0.85
C ALA A 31 20.23 -19.52 0.65
N THR A 32 20.92 -20.61 1.00
CA THR A 32 21.43 -20.82 2.36
C THR A 32 22.78 -20.12 2.50
N MET A 33 22.92 -19.28 3.52
CA MET A 33 24.15 -18.51 3.75
C MET A 33 24.45 -18.34 5.23
N SER A 34 25.70 -18.01 5.53
CA SER A 34 26.10 -17.68 6.90
C SER A 34 25.58 -16.30 7.32
N THR A 35 25.43 -16.10 8.64
CA THR A 35 25.15 -14.79 9.24
C THR A 35 26.21 -13.75 8.83
N GLY A 36 27.48 -14.15 8.78
CA GLY A 36 28.61 -13.32 8.33
C GLY A 36 28.48 -12.88 6.87
N ASP A 37 28.11 -13.78 5.96
CA ASP A 37 27.91 -13.43 4.54
C ASP A 37 26.72 -12.49 4.36
N CYS A 38 25.63 -12.72 5.11
CA CYS A 38 24.47 -11.85 5.08
C CYS A 38 24.81 -10.43 5.56
N SER A 39 25.57 -10.32 6.66
CA SER A 39 26.11 -9.08 7.20
C SER A 39 26.99 -8.34 6.20
N ALA A 40 27.92 -9.04 5.54
CA ALA A 40 28.81 -8.46 4.54
C ALA A 40 28.03 -7.92 3.33
N ARG A 41 27.05 -8.69 2.82
CA ARG A 41 26.19 -8.26 1.70
C ARG A 41 25.34 -7.05 2.07
N HIS A 42 24.76 -7.02 3.27
CA HIS A 42 24.00 -5.89 3.77
C HIS A 42 24.89 -4.63 3.89
N THR A 43 26.10 -4.77 4.41
CA THR A 43 27.05 -3.67 4.55
C THR A 43 27.49 -3.11 3.19
N ALA A 44 27.84 -3.97 2.24
CA ALA A 44 28.17 -3.57 0.87
C ALA A 44 26.99 -2.89 0.16
N ALA A 45 25.77 -3.37 0.41
CA ALA A 45 24.56 -2.75 -0.14
C ALA A 45 24.35 -1.34 0.41
N ILE A 46 24.50 -1.13 1.73
CA ILE A 46 24.44 0.22 2.34
C ILE A 46 25.52 1.14 1.77
N ALA A 47 26.72 0.61 1.50
CA ALA A 47 27.83 1.37 0.94
C ALA A 47 27.66 1.75 -0.55
N GLY A 48 26.56 1.34 -1.20
CA GLY A 48 26.24 1.75 -2.56
C GLY A 48 26.36 0.66 -3.62
N ASP A 49 26.80 -0.56 -3.29
CA ASP A 49 26.98 -1.63 -4.31
C ASP A 49 25.63 -2.14 -4.83
N GLU A 50 25.37 -1.87 -6.12
CA GLU A 50 24.11 -2.22 -6.78
C GLU A 50 23.91 -3.73 -6.98
N ARG A 51 24.99 -4.52 -7.06
CA ARG A 51 24.92 -5.98 -7.24
C ARG A 51 24.30 -6.70 -6.04
N VAL A 52 24.36 -6.05 -4.88
CA VAL A 52 23.78 -6.54 -3.62
C VAL A 52 22.63 -5.64 -3.14
N SER A 53 22.07 -4.82 -4.02
CA SER A 53 20.98 -3.88 -3.71
C SER A 53 19.78 -4.53 -3.02
N ALA A 54 19.47 -5.79 -3.33
CA ALA A 54 18.44 -6.59 -2.65
C ALA A 54 18.64 -6.68 -1.12
N CYS A 55 19.87 -6.54 -0.64
CA CYS A 55 20.23 -6.60 0.78
C CYS A 55 20.23 -5.23 1.47
N ARG A 56 20.09 -4.10 0.75
CA ARG A 56 20.25 -2.72 1.28
C ARG A 56 19.30 -2.38 2.43
N PHE A 57 18.12 -3.00 2.45
CA PHE A 57 17.06 -2.76 3.44
C PHE A 57 16.59 -4.06 4.10
N CYS A 58 17.46 -5.07 4.19
CA CYS A 58 17.09 -6.36 4.75
C CYS A 58 17.15 -6.30 6.29
N PRO A 59 16.03 -6.48 7.02
CA PRO A 59 16.03 -6.44 8.49
C PRO A 59 16.88 -7.55 9.10
N ILE A 60 16.90 -8.73 8.48
CA ILE A 60 17.76 -9.85 8.88
C ILE A 60 19.25 -9.45 8.71
N GLY A 61 19.58 -8.81 7.58
CA GLY A 61 20.94 -8.34 7.30
C GLY A 61 21.40 -7.23 8.26
N ALA A 62 20.49 -6.37 8.73
CA ALA A 62 20.78 -5.34 9.72
C ALA A 62 21.11 -5.95 11.10
N VAL A 63 20.31 -6.95 11.53
CA VAL A 63 20.58 -7.71 12.76
C VAL A 63 21.92 -8.44 12.67
N HIS A 64 22.18 -9.12 11.55
CA HIS A 64 23.47 -9.81 11.31
C HIS A 64 24.67 -8.86 11.24
N ALA A 65 24.46 -7.62 10.81
CA ALA A 65 25.47 -6.56 10.82
C ALA A 65 25.67 -5.89 12.20
N GLY A 66 25.01 -6.39 13.25
CA GLY A 66 25.12 -5.84 14.61
C GLY A 66 24.47 -4.46 14.76
N LYS A 67 23.64 -4.05 13.78
CA LYS A 67 22.93 -2.78 13.78
C LYS A 67 21.51 -3.01 14.31
N VAL A 68 21.39 -3.04 15.64
CA VAL A 68 20.15 -2.88 16.44
C VAL A 68 19.27 -4.13 16.67
N ASP A 69 18.62 -4.14 17.85
CA ASP A 69 17.68 -5.12 18.44
C ASP A 69 16.55 -5.57 17.47
N PRO A 70 16.22 -6.88 17.38
CA PRO A 70 15.17 -7.42 16.51
C PRO A 70 13.78 -6.75 16.64
N LEU A 71 13.41 -6.26 17.83
CA LEU A 71 12.13 -5.55 18.04
C LEU A 71 12.16 -4.12 17.50
N GLN A 72 13.32 -3.47 17.52
CA GLN A 72 13.53 -2.21 16.82
C GLN A 72 13.67 -2.40 15.31
N ALA A 73 14.07 -3.57 14.79
CA ALA A 73 14.12 -3.83 13.35
C ALA A 73 12.72 -3.97 12.71
N ALA A 74 11.75 -4.54 13.43
CA ALA A 74 10.34 -4.53 13.03
C ALA A 74 9.78 -3.09 13.01
N SER A 75 10.18 -2.27 13.98
CA SER A 75 9.82 -0.85 14.07
C SER A 75 10.60 0.02 13.07
N ALA A 76 11.82 -0.37 12.67
CA ALA A 76 12.65 0.31 11.69
C ALA A 76 12.18 0.07 10.24
N SER A 77 11.28 -0.90 10.02
CA SER A 77 10.48 -0.96 8.79
C SER A 77 9.58 0.30 8.65
N ALA A 78 9.32 1.02 9.74
CA ALA A 78 8.68 2.35 9.73
C ALA A 78 9.68 3.53 9.66
N LYS A 79 11.00 3.27 9.67
CA LYS A 79 12.05 4.28 9.50
C LYS A 79 13.02 3.89 8.38
N VAL A 80 12.49 3.50 7.23
CA VAL A 80 13.26 3.61 5.99
C VAL A 80 13.46 5.10 5.74
N LYS A 81 14.66 5.61 6.05
CA LYS A 81 15.08 6.94 5.60
C LYS A 81 15.20 6.86 4.08
N ILE A 82 14.13 7.17 3.37
CA ILE A 82 14.12 7.23 1.91
C ILE A 82 15.08 8.34 1.51
N THR A 83 16.19 7.98 0.88
CA THR A 83 17.03 8.97 0.20
C THR A 83 16.43 9.22 -1.18
N GLY A 84 15.68 10.32 -1.30
CA GLY A 84 15.04 10.77 -2.54
C GLY A 84 13.51 10.74 -2.48
N HIS A 85 12.88 11.67 -3.19
CA HIS A 85 11.43 11.76 -3.25
C HIS A 85 10.85 10.56 -4.02
N PRO A 86 9.91 9.76 -3.46
CA PRO A 86 9.41 8.55 -4.11
C PRO A 86 8.56 8.87 -5.36
N ASP A 87 8.20 10.14 -5.54
CA ASP A 87 7.69 10.68 -6.78
C ASP A 87 8.76 11.51 -7.52
N GLN A 88 8.79 11.46 -8.85
CA GLN A 88 9.61 12.36 -9.64
C GLN A 88 8.80 13.64 -9.86
N ASP A 89 9.34 14.81 -9.48
CA ASP A 89 8.69 16.13 -9.50
C ASP A 89 8.22 16.59 -10.90
N THR A 90 8.42 15.77 -11.93
CA THR A 90 8.00 16.00 -13.32
C THR A 90 6.72 15.26 -13.70
N ARG A 91 6.12 14.48 -12.80
CA ARG A 91 4.88 13.75 -13.07
C ARG A 91 3.64 14.56 -12.78
N CYS A 92 2.55 14.30 -13.49
CA CYS A 92 1.23 14.83 -13.13
C CYS A 92 0.67 14.00 -11.97
N THR A 93 0.33 14.63 -10.85
CA THR A 93 -0.31 13.95 -9.70
C THR A 93 -1.64 13.28 -10.07
N ARG A 94 -2.41 13.86 -10.99
CA ARG A 94 -3.74 13.37 -11.39
C ARG A 94 -3.73 12.20 -12.37
N CYS A 95 -2.88 12.25 -13.40
CA CYS A 95 -2.88 11.25 -14.47
C CYS A 95 -1.60 10.41 -14.54
N GLY A 96 -0.61 10.70 -13.70
CA GLY A 96 0.63 9.93 -13.60
C GLY A 96 1.57 10.04 -14.81
N ARG A 97 1.30 10.94 -15.77
CA ARG A 97 2.16 11.19 -16.93
C ARG A 97 3.44 11.92 -16.53
N SER A 98 4.60 11.43 -16.98
CA SER A 98 5.91 12.05 -16.79
C SER A 98 6.27 13.02 -17.91
N ASP A 99 7.33 13.80 -17.70
CA ASP A 99 7.97 14.67 -18.70
C ASP A 99 7.04 15.74 -19.28
N LEU A 100 6.08 16.19 -18.45
CA LEU A 100 5.14 17.24 -18.80
C LEU A 100 5.44 18.51 -18.03
N ARG A 101 5.17 19.66 -18.65
CA ARG A 101 5.04 20.92 -17.91
C ARG A 101 3.88 20.79 -16.91
N LEU A 102 4.17 21.04 -15.64
CA LEU A 102 3.20 21.01 -14.56
C LEU A 102 2.65 22.41 -14.25
N ILE A 103 1.40 22.44 -13.78
CA ILE A 103 0.71 23.62 -13.27
C ILE A 103 0.58 23.46 -11.76
N HIS A 104 1.44 24.15 -11.03
CA HIS A 104 1.52 24.06 -9.56
C HIS A 104 0.26 24.56 -8.85
N ALA A 105 -0.40 25.59 -9.40
CA ALA A 105 -1.65 26.15 -8.87
C ALA A 105 -2.83 25.15 -8.83
N GLY A 106 -2.69 23.97 -9.45
CA GLY A 106 -3.70 22.91 -9.48
C GLY A 106 -3.28 21.61 -8.77
N GLY A 107 -2.29 21.65 -7.88
CA GLY A 107 -1.76 20.44 -7.21
C GLY A 107 -0.79 19.65 -8.10
N ASP A 108 0.07 20.36 -8.84
CA ASP A 108 1.08 19.80 -9.74
C ASP A 108 0.54 18.85 -10.83
N ILE A 109 -0.50 19.33 -11.51
CA ILE A 109 -1.14 18.61 -12.62
C ILE A 109 -0.63 19.10 -13.96
N CYS A 110 -0.64 18.25 -14.98
CA CYS A 110 -0.25 18.67 -16.33
C CYS A 110 -1.28 19.62 -16.96
N VAL A 111 -0.85 20.36 -17.98
CA VAL A 111 -1.68 21.30 -18.75
C VAL A 111 -2.98 20.67 -19.24
N SER A 112 -2.95 19.41 -19.68
CA SER A 112 -4.16 18.69 -20.13
C SER A 112 -5.16 18.49 -18.99
N CYS A 113 -4.72 17.98 -17.84
CA CYS A 113 -5.56 17.81 -16.65
C CYS A 113 -6.10 19.15 -16.13
N TRP A 114 -5.29 20.20 -16.16
CA TRP A 114 -5.70 21.56 -15.78
C TRP A 114 -6.76 22.11 -16.72
N ASN A 115 -6.58 21.96 -18.03
CA ASN A 115 -7.56 22.38 -19.03
C ASN A 115 -8.89 21.66 -18.84
N ARG A 116 -8.87 20.33 -18.61
CA ARG A 116 -10.11 19.56 -18.34
C ARG A 116 -10.83 20.03 -17.08
N GLN A 117 -10.09 20.35 -16.02
CA GLN A 117 -10.67 20.94 -14.80
C GLN A 117 -11.28 22.32 -15.06
N ARG A 118 -10.63 23.15 -15.86
CA ARG A 118 -11.15 24.46 -16.26
C ARG A 118 -12.42 24.33 -17.13
N GLU A 119 -12.42 23.43 -18.10
CA GLU A 119 -13.59 23.12 -18.94
C GLU A 119 -14.79 22.71 -18.09
N TRP A 120 -14.57 21.86 -17.08
CA TRP A 120 -15.61 21.45 -16.14
C TRP A 120 -16.14 22.61 -15.31
N ARG A 121 -15.25 23.45 -14.74
CA ARG A 121 -15.65 24.65 -13.98
C ARG A 121 -16.48 25.65 -14.81
N ILE A 122 -16.16 25.79 -16.10
CA ILE A 122 -16.89 26.69 -17.03
C ILE A 122 -18.14 26.00 -17.62
N GLY A 123 -18.26 24.68 -17.46
CA GLY A 123 -19.34 23.88 -18.03
C GLY A 123 -19.27 23.71 -19.55
N ARG A 124 -18.14 24.06 -20.19
CA ARG A 124 -17.94 23.95 -21.65
C ARG A 124 -16.53 23.51 -21.98
N ASN A 125 -16.43 22.52 -22.86
CA ASN A 125 -15.18 22.06 -23.45
C ASN A 125 -14.72 22.96 -24.60
N SER A 126 -13.55 22.66 -25.18
CA SER A 126 -13.00 23.38 -26.35
C SER A 126 -13.91 23.43 -27.58
N LYS A 127 -14.94 22.58 -27.67
CA LYS A 127 -15.96 22.57 -28.73
C LYS A 127 -17.27 23.25 -28.31
N GLY A 128 -17.31 23.91 -27.16
CA GLY A 128 -18.50 24.58 -26.63
C GLY A 128 -19.57 23.66 -26.02
N THR A 129 -19.27 22.37 -25.84
CA THR A 129 -20.22 21.36 -25.30
C THR A 129 -19.89 20.98 -23.86
N ALA A 130 -20.87 20.48 -23.10
CA ALA A 130 -20.65 20.06 -21.72
C ALA A 130 -19.61 18.91 -21.63
N PRO A 131 -18.61 18.99 -20.72
CA PRO A 131 -17.63 17.91 -20.52
C PRO A 131 -18.31 16.65 -19.96
N LYS A 132 -18.28 15.54 -20.72
CA LYS A 132 -18.93 14.27 -20.33
C LYS A 132 -18.04 13.33 -19.51
N THR A 133 -16.74 13.33 -19.78
CA THR A 133 -15.80 12.37 -19.17
C THR A 133 -15.13 12.88 -17.90
N PHE A 134 -15.35 14.14 -17.55
CA PHE A 134 -14.75 14.72 -16.35
C PHE A 134 -15.61 14.38 -15.12
N ARG A 135 -15.05 13.60 -14.20
CA ARG A 135 -15.65 13.35 -12.89
C ARG A 135 -15.53 14.60 -12.03
N ALA A 136 -16.59 14.91 -11.30
CA ALA A 136 -16.61 16.06 -10.39
C ALA A 136 -15.46 15.96 -9.38
N LEU A 137 -14.83 17.10 -9.09
CA LEU A 137 -13.78 17.17 -8.09
C LEU A 137 -14.38 16.92 -6.70
N ARG A 138 -13.68 16.12 -5.88
CA ARG A 138 -14.11 15.77 -4.53
C ARG A 138 -12.95 15.89 -3.55
N SER A 139 -13.26 16.12 -2.29
CA SER A 139 -12.32 15.92 -1.20
C SER A 139 -12.17 14.43 -0.94
N ARG A 140 -10.94 13.99 -0.73
CA ARG A 140 -10.59 12.60 -0.42
C ARG A 140 -9.58 12.58 0.71
N ARG A 141 -9.37 11.41 1.30
CA ARG A 141 -8.52 11.25 2.47
C ARG A 141 -7.43 10.22 2.21
N ALA A 142 -6.26 10.44 2.79
CA ALA A 142 -5.21 9.46 2.87
C ALA A 142 -4.78 9.26 4.33
N GLY A 143 -4.63 8.02 4.77
CA GLY A 143 -4.05 7.67 6.06
C GLY A 143 -2.54 7.87 6.00
N ILE A 144 -2.03 8.75 6.83
CA ILE A 144 -0.62 9.13 6.92
C ILE A 144 -0.11 8.99 8.36
N VAL A 145 1.19 8.82 8.50
CA VAL A 145 1.86 8.81 9.80
C VAL A 145 2.62 10.11 9.94
N VAL A 146 2.29 10.90 10.98
CA VAL A 146 2.95 12.16 11.32
C VAL A 146 3.51 12.01 12.72
N ASP A 147 4.81 12.26 12.89
CA ASP A 147 5.53 12.09 14.18
C ASP A 147 5.37 10.70 14.84
N GLY A 148 5.12 9.67 14.03
CA GLY A 148 4.91 8.30 14.49
C GLY A 148 3.46 7.95 14.82
N GLU A 149 2.54 8.92 14.76
CA GLU A 149 1.13 8.72 15.06
C GLU A 149 0.28 8.63 13.78
N PRO A 150 -0.62 7.64 13.66
CA PRO A 150 -1.52 7.53 12.52
C PRO A 150 -2.59 8.64 12.55
N CYS A 151 -2.76 9.31 11.43
CA CYS A 151 -3.80 10.32 11.22
C CYS A 151 -4.22 10.35 9.75
N TYR A 152 -5.26 11.12 9.43
CA TYR A 152 -5.73 11.25 8.05
C TYR A 152 -5.50 12.65 7.53
N ARG A 153 -5.02 12.77 6.29
CA ARG A 153 -4.96 14.06 5.59
C ARG A 153 -6.12 14.17 4.61
N GLU A 154 -6.84 15.27 4.67
CA GLU A 154 -7.84 15.60 3.65
C GLU A 154 -7.18 16.37 2.50
N VAL A 155 -7.40 15.89 1.29
CA VAL A 155 -6.93 16.53 0.06
C VAL A 155 -8.15 16.92 -0.77
N ALA A 156 -8.38 18.22 -0.85
CA ALA A 156 -9.47 18.80 -1.61
C ALA A 156 -9.19 18.82 -3.12
N GLU A 157 -10.25 18.99 -3.91
CA GLU A 157 -10.19 19.20 -5.36
C GLU A 157 -9.48 18.08 -6.16
N THR A 158 -9.68 16.83 -5.77
CA THR A 158 -9.07 15.67 -6.46
C THR A 158 -10.06 14.99 -7.41
N GLN A 159 -9.55 14.33 -8.45
CA GLN A 159 -10.35 13.61 -9.44
C GLN A 159 -10.38 12.10 -9.16
N ASN A 160 -9.28 11.54 -8.64
CA ASN A 160 -9.14 10.13 -8.30
C ASN A 160 -8.31 9.93 -7.02
N ASP A 161 -8.29 8.70 -6.50
CA ASP A 161 -7.61 8.36 -5.26
C ASP A 161 -6.08 8.34 -5.40
N ALA A 162 -5.55 8.08 -6.61
CA ALA A 162 -4.11 8.13 -6.88
C ALA A 162 -3.55 9.56 -6.75
N GLU A 163 -4.33 10.58 -7.12
CA GLU A 163 -3.99 11.99 -6.99
C GLU A 163 -3.77 12.41 -5.53
N VAL A 164 -4.58 11.87 -4.61
CA VAL A 164 -4.50 12.13 -3.17
C VAL A 164 -3.13 11.70 -2.65
N LEU A 165 -2.75 10.45 -2.95
CA LEU A 165 -1.48 9.88 -2.51
C LEU A 165 -0.29 10.63 -3.11
N ALA A 166 -0.34 10.96 -4.41
CA ALA A 166 0.73 11.69 -5.08
C ALA A 166 0.93 13.09 -4.48
N ARG A 167 -0.16 13.78 -4.13
CA ARG A 167 -0.10 15.08 -3.46
C ARG A 167 0.43 14.96 -2.03
N CYS A 168 -0.01 13.96 -1.26
CA CYS A 168 0.57 13.68 0.05
C CYS A 168 2.07 13.46 -0.04
N ILE A 169 2.53 12.66 -1.01
CA ILE A 169 3.96 12.40 -1.25
C ILE A 169 4.74 13.69 -1.48
N ARG A 170 4.21 14.62 -2.30
CA ARG A 170 4.87 15.91 -2.65
C ARG A 170 4.83 16.97 -1.57
N GLU A 171 3.71 17.05 -0.87
CA GLU A 171 3.45 18.16 0.06
C GLU A 171 3.99 17.86 1.47
N LEU A 172 4.18 16.59 1.84
CA LEU A 172 4.59 16.21 3.18
C LEU A 172 6.11 15.97 3.27
N PRO A 173 6.77 16.46 4.33
CA PRO A 173 8.22 16.42 4.48
C PRO A 173 8.79 15.00 4.67
N ASP A 174 10.12 14.91 4.66
CA ASP A 174 10.88 13.69 4.95
C ASP A 174 10.35 12.96 6.19
N GLY A 175 10.01 11.68 6.05
CA GLY A 175 9.42 10.86 7.13
C GLY A 175 7.97 10.47 6.90
N LEU A 176 7.36 10.88 5.77
CA LEU A 176 6.03 10.41 5.37
C LEU A 176 5.97 8.88 5.28
N ALA A 177 5.01 8.30 5.99
CA ALA A 177 4.51 6.95 5.75
C ALA A 177 2.98 6.97 5.67
N PHE A 178 2.41 5.95 5.04
CA PHE A 178 0.97 5.73 4.94
C PHE A 178 0.55 4.54 5.78
N HIS A 179 -0.68 4.60 6.29
CA HIS A 179 -1.34 3.50 6.98
C HIS A 179 -2.72 3.23 6.35
N ASP A 180 -3.24 2.04 6.57
CA ASP A 180 -4.51 1.51 6.09
C ASP A 180 -5.52 1.29 7.24
N GLU A 181 -5.18 1.74 8.45
CA GLU A 181 -6.01 1.59 9.64
C GLU A 181 -7.35 2.32 9.50
N VAL A 182 -8.45 1.58 9.56
CA VAL A 182 -9.79 2.18 9.66
C VAL A 182 -10.04 2.77 11.05
N PRO A 183 -10.66 3.95 11.16
CA PRO A 183 -10.89 4.62 12.45
C PRO A 183 -11.67 3.79 13.49
N GLY A 184 -12.53 2.90 13.04
CA GLY A 184 -13.38 2.08 13.89
C GLY A 184 -14.00 0.93 13.13
N VAL A 185 -14.99 0.29 13.75
CA VAL A 185 -15.81 -0.74 13.12
C VAL A 185 -17.02 -0.09 12.48
N THR A 186 -17.23 -0.33 11.19
CA THR A 186 -18.43 0.16 10.48
C THR A 186 -19.67 -0.56 11.01
N ALA A 187 -20.67 0.21 11.45
CA ALA A 187 -21.96 -0.32 11.89
C ALA A 187 -23.12 0.47 11.27
N TRP A 188 -24.26 -0.21 11.10
CA TRP A 188 -25.51 0.42 10.68
C TRP A 188 -26.20 1.05 11.89
N ASN A 189 -26.52 2.34 11.81
CA ASN A 189 -27.34 3.03 12.79
C ASN A 189 -28.77 3.14 12.26
N GLU A 190 -29.66 2.34 12.84
CA GLU A 190 -31.06 2.27 12.42
C GLU A 190 -31.82 3.58 12.68
N GLN A 191 -31.58 4.24 13.82
CA GLN A 191 -32.26 5.50 14.13
C GLN A 191 -31.83 6.64 13.19
N ALA A 192 -30.56 6.68 12.82
CA ALA A 192 -30.00 7.71 11.94
C ALA A 192 -30.03 7.34 10.45
N GLN A 193 -30.45 6.12 10.11
CA GLN A 193 -30.51 5.56 8.74
C GLN A 193 -29.19 5.76 7.96
N ARG A 194 -28.06 5.52 8.62
CA ARG A 194 -26.72 5.68 8.01
C ARG A 194 -25.70 4.72 8.62
N PHE A 195 -24.63 4.47 7.88
CA PHE A 195 -23.44 3.84 8.43
C PHE A 195 -22.60 4.84 9.22
N GLU A 196 -22.01 4.38 10.32
CA GLU A 196 -21.09 5.16 11.15
C GLU A 196 -19.96 4.28 11.70
N TYR A 197 -18.86 4.91 12.09
CA TYR A 197 -17.81 4.20 12.81
C TYR A 197 -18.14 4.11 14.29
N ARG A 198 -18.02 2.90 14.83
CA ARG A 198 -18.06 2.60 16.26
C ARG A 198 -16.66 2.31 16.78
N ASP A 199 -16.41 2.64 18.04
CA ASP A 199 -15.15 2.30 18.70
C ASP A 199 -14.98 0.78 18.71
N ARG A 200 -13.74 0.32 18.46
CA ARG A 200 -13.44 -1.10 18.34
C ARG A 200 -13.54 -1.85 19.68
N ASN A 201 -13.28 -1.15 20.79
CA ASN A 201 -13.28 -1.72 22.12
C ASN A 201 -14.62 -1.51 22.85
N ASP A 202 -15.37 -0.48 22.47
CA ASP A 202 -16.64 -0.09 23.06
C ASP A 202 -17.66 0.32 21.99
N PRO A 203 -18.44 -0.65 21.45
CA PRO A 203 -19.40 -0.38 20.36
C PRO A 203 -20.48 0.66 20.69
N ALA A 204 -20.70 0.98 21.96
CA ALA A 204 -21.62 2.03 22.37
C ALA A 204 -21.10 3.44 22.03
N LYS A 205 -19.78 3.59 21.84
CA LYS A 205 -19.16 4.85 21.43
C LYS A 205 -19.11 4.99 19.91
N VAL A 206 -19.36 6.19 19.45
CA VAL A 206 -19.19 6.62 18.05
C VAL A 206 -17.83 7.26 17.88
N MET A 207 -17.25 7.17 16.68
CA MET A 207 -16.03 7.92 16.35
C MET A 207 -16.41 9.33 15.88
N LEU A 208 -15.70 10.34 16.39
CA LEU A 208 -15.81 11.73 15.95
C LEU A 208 -14.60 12.12 15.10
N GLU A 209 -14.82 12.98 14.11
CA GLU A 209 -13.74 13.62 13.35
C GLU A 209 -13.24 14.89 14.08
N LEU A 210 -11.98 14.90 14.48
CA LEU A 210 -11.28 16.09 14.94
C LEU A 210 -10.36 16.61 13.84
N ARG A 211 -10.61 17.84 13.41
CA ARG A 211 -9.84 18.50 12.35
C ARG A 211 -8.91 19.54 12.95
N HIS A 212 -7.62 19.41 12.67
CA HIS A 212 -6.60 20.35 13.10
C HIS A 212 -5.52 20.47 12.03
N GLU A 213 -5.23 21.69 11.56
CA GLU A 213 -4.17 21.96 10.57
C GLU A 213 -4.21 21.09 9.29
N GLY A 214 -5.42 20.74 8.83
CA GLY A 214 -5.62 19.88 7.65
C GLY A 214 -5.42 18.39 7.90
N LEU A 215 -5.11 18.00 9.14
CA LEU A 215 -5.12 16.64 9.64
C LEU A 215 -6.48 16.32 10.28
N ILE A 216 -6.84 15.04 10.22
CA ILE A 216 -8.05 14.46 10.77
C ILE A 216 -7.63 13.35 11.72
N HIS A 217 -8.03 13.50 12.98
CA HIS A 217 -7.92 12.48 14.01
C HIS A 217 -9.30 11.93 14.35
N TYR A 218 -9.36 10.70 14.84
CA TYR A 218 -10.60 10.09 15.27
C TYR A 218 -10.57 9.79 16.75
N VAL A 219 -11.60 10.24 17.46
CA VAL A 219 -11.72 10.01 18.91
C VAL A 219 -13.05 9.35 19.24
N PRO A 220 -13.08 8.40 20.17
CA PRO A 220 -14.32 7.79 20.59
C PRO A 220 -15.09 8.74 21.54
N ALA A 221 -16.39 8.88 21.30
CA ALA A 221 -17.30 9.66 22.14
C ALA A 221 -18.58 8.87 22.41
N LYS A 222 -19.23 9.13 23.55
CA LYS A 222 -20.53 8.51 23.84
C LYS A 222 -21.60 9.10 22.92
N ALA A 223 -22.36 8.26 22.25
CA ALA A 223 -23.36 8.68 21.27
C ALA A 223 -24.47 9.57 21.86
N ASP A 224 -24.81 9.36 23.14
CA ASP A 224 -25.81 10.12 23.89
C ASP A 224 -25.29 11.46 24.45
N SER A 225 -23.98 11.71 24.33
CA SER A 225 -23.31 12.84 24.99
C SER A 225 -22.65 13.79 23.97
N LEU A 226 -23.07 13.74 22.70
CA LEU A 226 -22.51 14.59 21.65
C LEU A 226 -22.86 16.06 21.90
N ARG A 227 -21.84 16.92 21.79
CA ARG A 227 -22.01 18.37 21.93
C ARG A 227 -22.55 18.98 20.63
N PRO A 228 -23.24 20.13 20.70
CA PRO A 228 -23.64 20.87 19.51
C PRO A 228 -22.42 21.15 18.60
N GLY A 229 -22.52 20.73 17.33
CA GLY A 229 -21.45 20.89 16.34
C GLY A 229 -20.48 19.71 16.22
N GLU A 230 -20.54 18.72 17.12
CA GLU A 230 -19.78 17.47 16.94
C GLU A 230 -20.44 16.61 15.84
N VAL A 231 -19.63 16.21 14.87
CA VAL A 231 -20.08 15.42 13.72
C VAL A 231 -19.53 14.01 13.83
N VAL A 232 -20.43 13.03 13.82
CA VAL A 232 -20.07 11.61 13.79
C VAL A 232 -19.34 11.29 12.49
N ALA A 233 -18.22 10.58 12.61
CA ALA A 233 -17.41 10.15 11.49
C ALA A 233 -18.19 9.23 10.55
N VAL A 234 -18.20 9.58 9.27
CA VAL A 234 -18.82 8.77 8.22
C VAL A 234 -17.81 7.76 7.67
N PRO A 235 -18.20 6.49 7.44
CA PRO A 235 -17.32 5.51 6.85
C PRO A 235 -16.85 5.89 5.46
N PHE A 236 -15.56 5.65 5.21
CA PHE A 236 -14.91 5.90 3.93
C PHE A 236 -13.92 4.78 3.61
N MET A 237 -13.47 4.73 2.37
CA MET A 237 -12.44 3.78 1.95
C MET A 237 -11.09 4.15 2.56
N PRO A 238 -10.46 3.28 3.37
CA PRO A 238 -9.11 3.54 3.87
C PRO A 238 -8.10 3.58 2.73
N THR A 239 -6.91 4.09 3.02
CA THR A 239 -5.80 4.02 2.05
C THR A 239 -5.44 2.57 1.77
N SER A 240 -5.56 2.16 0.51
CA SER A 240 -5.22 0.80 0.09
C SER A 240 -3.72 0.56 0.20
N ARG A 241 -3.32 -0.41 1.02
CA ARG A 241 -1.94 -0.90 1.13
C ARG A 241 -1.86 -2.35 0.68
N MET A 242 -1.01 -2.62 -0.30
CA MET A 242 -0.87 -3.97 -0.86
C MET A 242 0.58 -4.26 -1.25
N SER A 243 0.92 -5.55 -1.29
CA SER A 243 2.16 -5.98 -1.94
C SER A 243 2.04 -5.75 -3.45
N VAL A 244 3.17 -5.63 -4.16
CA VAL A 244 3.15 -5.47 -5.62
C VAL A 244 2.49 -6.66 -6.35
N HIS A 245 2.54 -7.87 -5.76
CA HIS A 245 1.88 -9.05 -6.33
C HIS A 245 0.36 -9.01 -6.13
N ALA A 246 -0.10 -8.63 -4.94
CA ALA A 246 -1.53 -8.47 -4.66
C ALA A 246 -2.13 -7.32 -5.49
N ALA A 247 -1.40 -6.21 -5.62
CA ALA A 247 -1.79 -5.10 -6.49
C ALA A 247 -1.89 -5.53 -7.96
N ALA A 248 -0.94 -6.32 -8.47
CA ALA A 248 -1.01 -6.82 -9.84
C ALA A 248 -2.23 -7.72 -10.05
N ALA A 249 -2.50 -8.66 -9.14
CA ALA A 249 -3.69 -9.52 -9.23
C ALA A 249 -5.00 -8.72 -9.14
N TRP A 250 -5.06 -7.74 -8.23
CA TRP A 250 -6.23 -6.86 -8.07
C TRP A 250 -6.52 -6.06 -9.36
N LEU A 251 -5.49 -5.44 -9.92
CA LEU A 251 -5.61 -4.60 -11.11
C LEU A 251 -5.84 -5.41 -12.40
N ASP A 252 -5.45 -6.68 -12.43
CA ASP A 252 -5.75 -7.60 -13.55
C ASP A 252 -7.23 -8.00 -13.58
N MET A 253 -7.91 -7.96 -12.42
CA MET A 253 -9.35 -8.23 -12.26
C MET A 253 -10.23 -6.99 -12.42
N ASP A 254 -9.64 -5.78 -12.50
CA ASP A 254 -10.39 -4.52 -12.60
C ASP A 254 -10.94 -4.33 -14.02
N GLU A 255 -12.03 -5.03 -14.33
CA GLU A 255 -12.74 -4.97 -15.63
C GLU A 255 -13.38 -3.60 -15.87
N ASP A 256 -13.73 -2.87 -14.80
CA ASP A 256 -14.51 -1.63 -14.85
C ASP A 256 -13.65 -0.37 -15.07
N GLY A 257 -12.33 -0.45 -14.84
CA GLY A 257 -11.39 0.64 -15.14
C GLY A 257 -11.64 1.93 -14.36
N ASP A 258 -12.27 1.82 -13.17
CA ASP A 258 -12.62 2.95 -12.31
C ASP A 258 -11.41 3.55 -11.58
N GLY A 259 -10.27 2.85 -11.59
CA GLY A 259 -8.96 3.30 -11.14
C GLY A 259 -8.17 4.11 -12.18
N ALA A 260 -6.90 4.42 -11.87
CA ALA A 260 -5.99 4.99 -12.86
C ALA A 260 -5.69 3.92 -13.93
N ALA A 261 -6.39 4.00 -15.07
CA ALA A 261 -6.32 3.02 -16.15
C ALA A 261 -4.90 2.46 -16.33
N VAL A 262 -4.77 1.14 -16.24
CA VAL A 262 -3.48 0.47 -16.41
C VAL A 262 -3.09 0.61 -17.89
N THR A 263 -2.05 1.39 -18.15
CA THR A 263 -1.56 1.66 -19.51
C THR A 263 -0.29 0.86 -19.80
N PRO A 264 0.18 0.79 -21.06
CA PRO A 264 1.50 0.23 -21.35
C PRO A 264 2.68 0.94 -20.66
N GLU A 265 2.48 2.21 -20.30
CA GLU A 265 3.44 2.98 -19.50
C GLU A 265 3.24 2.75 -18.00
N TRP A 266 4.33 2.81 -17.23
CA TRP A 266 4.27 2.77 -15.77
C TRP A 266 3.52 3.98 -15.22
N ARG A 267 2.37 3.73 -14.59
CA ARG A 267 1.52 4.75 -13.95
C ARG A 267 1.35 4.47 -12.46
N PRO A 268 1.46 5.49 -11.59
CA PRO A 268 1.11 5.35 -10.18
C PRO A 268 -0.37 4.97 -10.04
N GLN A 269 -0.65 4.10 -9.08
CA GLN A 269 -1.97 3.60 -8.75
C GLN A 269 -2.43 4.13 -7.40
N ALA A 270 -3.73 4.00 -7.11
CA ALA A 270 -4.33 4.34 -5.82
C ALA A 270 -3.99 3.31 -4.72
N ILE A 271 -2.77 2.76 -4.74
CA ILE A 271 -2.31 1.69 -3.87
C ILE A 271 -0.92 2.07 -3.37
N VAL A 272 -0.75 2.08 -2.05
CA VAL A 272 0.56 2.23 -1.40
C VAL A 272 1.23 0.86 -1.29
N CYS A 273 2.53 0.83 -1.55
CA CYS A 273 3.31 -0.38 -1.37
C CYS A 273 3.40 -0.77 0.12
N SER A 274 2.88 -1.94 0.49
CA SER A 274 2.92 -2.43 1.87
C SER A 274 4.33 -2.71 2.38
N ALA A 275 5.28 -2.99 1.48
CA ALA A 275 6.66 -3.31 1.85
C ALA A 275 7.46 -2.09 2.34
N CYS A 276 7.23 -0.92 1.76
CA CYS A 276 7.91 0.31 2.20
C CYS A 276 7.01 1.28 2.96
N GLY A 277 5.69 1.23 2.73
CA GLY A 277 4.72 2.11 3.37
C GLY A 277 4.73 3.56 2.87
N VAL A 278 5.56 3.92 1.89
CA VAL A 278 5.85 5.32 1.56
C VAL A 278 5.61 5.72 0.11
N ALA A 279 5.52 4.75 -0.80
CA ALA A 279 5.40 5.01 -2.23
C ALA A 279 4.15 4.37 -2.83
N GLN A 280 3.58 5.03 -3.83
CA GLN A 280 2.55 4.42 -4.67
C GLN A 280 3.14 3.28 -5.50
N VAL A 281 2.40 2.19 -5.59
CA VAL A 281 2.64 1.14 -6.57
C VAL A 281 2.44 1.74 -7.96
N GLN A 282 3.40 1.48 -8.85
CA GLN A 282 3.26 1.76 -10.27
C GLN A 282 2.81 0.49 -10.96
N ALA A 283 1.85 0.59 -11.88
CA ALA A 283 1.39 -0.51 -12.70
C ALA A 283 1.53 -0.18 -14.19
N ARG A 284 1.68 -1.23 -15.00
CA ARG A 284 1.55 -1.17 -16.46
C ARG A 284 0.95 -2.46 -17.01
N THR A 285 0.44 -2.40 -18.22
CA THR A 285 0.08 -3.59 -19.00
C THR A 285 1.25 -3.94 -19.92
N PHE A 286 1.79 -5.13 -19.81
CA PHE A 286 2.88 -5.62 -20.65
C PHE A 286 2.62 -7.07 -21.05
N ALA A 287 2.72 -7.36 -22.35
CA ALA A 287 2.46 -8.70 -22.90
C ALA A 287 1.13 -9.33 -22.44
N GLY A 288 0.07 -8.52 -22.32
CA GLY A 288 -1.26 -8.98 -21.92
C GLY A 288 -1.42 -9.28 -20.43
N ARG A 289 -0.51 -8.81 -19.58
CA ARG A 289 -0.57 -8.97 -18.12
C ARG A 289 -0.35 -7.64 -17.42
N VAL A 290 -0.90 -7.49 -16.22
CA VAL A 290 -0.56 -6.38 -15.33
C VAL A 290 0.75 -6.65 -14.59
N GLU A 291 1.71 -5.75 -14.75
CA GLU A 291 2.94 -5.72 -13.98
C GLU A 291 2.90 -4.56 -12.99
N CYS A 292 3.38 -4.79 -11.76
CA CYS A 292 3.44 -3.79 -10.70
C CYS A 292 4.85 -3.68 -10.15
N ARG A 293 5.25 -2.47 -9.75
CA ARG A 293 6.52 -2.20 -9.07
C ARG A 293 6.40 -1.10 -8.04
N CYS A 294 7.30 -1.10 -7.05
CA CYS A 294 7.48 0.00 -6.14
C CYS A 294 8.74 0.80 -6.50
N PRO A 295 8.63 2.10 -6.80
CA PRO A 295 9.80 2.92 -7.16
C PRO A 295 10.75 3.17 -5.97
N SER A 296 10.27 3.04 -4.73
CA SER A 296 11.06 3.32 -3.53
C SER A 296 11.88 2.10 -3.06
N CYS A 297 11.24 0.94 -2.87
CA CYS A 297 11.94 -0.25 -2.36
C CYS A 297 12.36 -1.26 -3.45
N GLY A 298 11.99 -1.03 -4.71
CA GLY A 298 12.34 -1.90 -5.83
C GLY A 298 11.58 -3.22 -5.90
N SER A 299 10.57 -3.45 -5.04
CA SER A 299 9.67 -4.62 -5.17
C SER A 299 9.03 -4.64 -6.55
N SER A 300 8.98 -5.81 -7.18
CA SER A 300 8.37 -6.00 -8.51
C SER A 300 7.55 -7.28 -8.58
N SER A 301 6.41 -7.25 -9.27
CA SER A 301 5.60 -8.44 -9.54
C SER A 301 6.15 -9.30 -10.69
N THR A 302 7.15 -8.79 -11.43
CA THR A 302 7.80 -9.50 -12.55
C THR A 302 8.82 -10.57 -12.12
N GLY A 303 9.04 -10.72 -10.80
CA GLY A 303 9.77 -11.85 -10.25
C GLY A 303 8.91 -13.11 -10.24
N THR A 304 9.47 -14.24 -10.66
CA THR A 304 8.83 -15.56 -10.76
C THR A 304 7.96 -15.85 -9.54
N LEU A 305 6.62 -15.79 -9.68
CA LEU A 305 5.74 -16.49 -8.76
C LEU A 305 6.17 -17.97 -8.79
N PRO A 306 6.35 -18.65 -7.65
CA PRO A 306 6.38 -20.10 -7.66
C PRO A 306 5.10 -20.53 -8.37
N ARG A 307 5.22 -21.31 -9.44
CA ARG A 307 4.06 -22.02 -9.97
C ARG A 307 3.51 -22.81 -8.81
N LEU A 308 2.35 -22.41 -8.26
CA LEU A 308 1.52 -23.33 -7.51
C LEU A 308 1.21 -24.46 -8.49
N SER A 309 1.96 -25.55 -8.35
CA SER A 309 1.76 -26.78 -9.08
C SER A 309 0.30 -27.17 -8.91
N SER A 310 -0.44 -27.18 -10.03
CA SER A 310 -1.84 -27.61 -10.15
C SER A 310 -2.03 -29.12 -9.93
N ARG A 311 -1.24 -29.74 -9.02
CA ARG A 311 -1.28 -31.16 -8.70
C ARG A 311 -1.59 -31.42 -7.23
N VAL A 312 -2.61 -30.78 -6.68
CA VAL A 312 -3.37 -31.36 -5.55
C VAL A 312 -4.78 -30.76 -5.62
N LEU A 313 -5.67 -31.33 -6.42
CA LEU A 313 -7.14 -31.20 -6.34
C LEU A 313 -7.79 -32.06 -7.44
N SER A 314 -7.50 -33.36 -7.44
CA SER A 314 -8.24 -34.37 -8.22
C SER A 314 -8.20 -35.71 -7.50
N THR A 315 -8.85 -35.80 -6.35
CA THR A 315 -9.31 -37.06 -5.73
C THR A 315 -10.21 -36.74 -4.53
N ALA A 316 -11.42 -36.22 -4.78
CA ALA A 316 -12.49 -36.24 -3.77
C ALA A 316 -13.87 -35.88 -4.36
N VAL A 317 -14.29 -36.49 -5.47
CA VAL A 317 -15.74 -36.55 -5.80
C VAL A 317 -16.01 -37.87 -6.53
N ALA A 318 -16.10 -38.96 -5.78
CA ALA A 318 -16.86 -40.13 -6.22
C ALA A 318 -18.10 -40.20 -5.33
N ALA A 319 -19.24 -40.08 -5.99
CA ALA A 319 -20.55 -39.83 -5.43
C ALA A 319 -21.04 -40.96 -4.52
N HIS A 320 -21.50 -40.59 -3.32
CA HIS A 320 -22.55 -41.33 -2.63
C HIS A 320 -23.90 -40.66 -2.95
N ARG A 321 -24.70 -41.30 -3.82
CA ARG A 321 -26.15 -41.14 -3.79
C ARG A 321 -26.74 -42.44 -3.21
N PRO A 322 -27.58 -42.37 -2.17
CA PRO A 322 -28.33 -43.52 -1.69
C PRO A 322 -29.39 -43.90 -2.72
N GLY A 323 -29.63 -45.20 -2.84
CA GLY A 323 -30.41 -45.79 -3.89
C GLY A 323 -31.92 -45.66 -3.74
N ASP A 324 -32.60 -46.04 -4.81
CA ASP A 324 -33.88 -46.71 -4.73
C ASP A 324 -33.90 -47.92 -5.67
N ARG A 325 -34.24 -49.05 -5.06
CA ARG A 325 -34.82 -50.29 -5.60
C ARG A 325 -36.10 -49.95 -6.38
N ALA A 326 -36.69 -50.74 -7.28
CA ALA A 326 -36.51 -52.10 -7.77
C ALA A 326 -37.24 -52.15 -9.14
N ASP A 327 -36.92 -53.13 -9.99
CA ASP A 327 -37.84 -54.21 -10.36
C ASP A 327 -37.39 -54.96 -11.63
N HIS A 328 -37.32 -56.29 -11.49
CA HIS A 328 -37.63 -57.36 -12.46
C HIS A 328 -36.78 -57.45 -13.76
N ASN A 329 -36.30 -58.61 -14.23
CA ASN A 329 -36.76 -60.00 -14.16
C ASN A 329 -35.59 -60.97 -14.47
N TYR A 330 -35.76 -62.21 -13.98
CA TYR A 330 -34.98 -63.46 -14.17
C TYR A 330 -33.69 -63.67 -13.38
#